data_AF-A0AB94IJL1-F1
#
_entry.id   AF-A0AB94IJL1-F1
#
_cell.length_a   1.000
_cell.length_b   1.000
_cell.length_c   1.000
_cell.angle_alpha   90.00
_cell.angle_beta   90.00
_cell.angle_gamma   90.00
#
_symmetry.space_group_name_H-M   'P 1'
#
loop_
_entity.id
_entity.type
_entity.pdbx_description
1 polymer ?
#
loop_
_entity_poly.entity_id
_entity_poly.type
_entity_poly.pdbx_seq_one_letter_code
_entity_poly.pdbx_strand_id
1 'polypeptide(L)' 'MIIFNKIALFFVVLYSFTIIVNTYLGENERVQSNVIYFLLNGFAYIVSAMEVEKEKQLVIES' A
#
# COMPACT_ATOMS: atom_id res chain seq x y z
N MET A 1 7.68 -2.69 13.62
CA MET A 1 8.25 -1.50 12.95
C MET A 1 8.98 -1.86 11.65
N ILE A 2 9.93 -2.82 11.66
CA ILE A 2 10.71 -3.19 10.47
C ILE A 2 9.84 -3.73 9.32
N ILE A 3 8.87 -4.62 9.61
CA ILE A 3 7.96 -5.18 8.59
C ILE A 3 7.08 -4.09 7.98
N PHE A 4 6.54 -3.21 8.81
CA PHE A 4 5.74 -2.05 8.38
C PHE A 4 6.51 -1.14 7.41
N ASN A 5 7.76 -0.80 7.74
CA ASN A 5 8.61 0.00 6.87
C ASN A 5 8.90 -0.71 5.53
N LYS A 6 9.09 -2.04 5.55
CA LYS A 6 9.28 -2.81 4.30
C LYS A 6 8.03 -2.79 3.42
N ILE A 7 6.84 -2.92 4.01
CA ILE A 7 5.57 -2.86 3.27
C ILE A 7 5.35 -1.46 2.72
N ALA A 8 5.53 -0.41 3.53
CA ALA A 8 5.43 0.97 3.06
C ALA A 8 6.39 1.26 1.90
N LEU A 9 7.65 0.81 2.01
CA LEU A 9 8.65 0.98 0.96
C LEU A 9 8.24 0.27 -0.34
N PHE A 10 7.69 -0.95 -0.24
CA PHE A 10 7.19 -1.68 -1.42
C PHE A 10 6.09 -0.90 -2.14
N PHE A 11 5.10 -0.37 -1.40
CA PHE A 11 4.01 0.41 -2.00
C PHE A 11 4.52 1.71 -2.63
N VAL A 12 5.48 2.39 -2.01
CA VAL A 12 6.09 3.61 -2.59
C VAL A 12 6.79 3.31 -3.92
N VAL A 13 7.58 2.24 -3.98
CA VAL A 13 8.29 1.84 -5.21
C VAL A 13 7.30 1.42 -6.30
N LEU A 14 6.31 0.61 -5.96
CA LEU A 14 5.27 0.15 -6.90
C LEU A 14 4.46 1.32 -7.47
N TYR A 15 4.07 2.27 -6.61
CA TYR A 15 3.35 3.47 -7.01
C TYR A 15 4.16 4.35 -7.94
N SER A 16 5.44 4.56 -7.61
CA SER A 16 6.38 5.34 -8.42
C SER A 16 6.58 4.72 -9.80
N PHE A 17 6.78 3.40 -9.85
CA PHE A 17 6.87 2.65 -11.10
C PHE A 17 5.61 2.80 -11.94
N THR A 18 4.43 2.66 -11.32
CA THR A 18 3.13 2.78 -12.01
C THR A 18 2.95 4.17 -12.63
N ILE A 19 3.27 5.24 -11.89
CA ILE A 19 3.18 6.62 -12.41
C ILE A 19 4.12 6.82 -13.60
N ILE A 20 5.37 6.36 -13.48
CA ILE A 20 6.37 6.51 -14.54
C ILE A 20 5.89 5.80 -15.80
N VAL A 21 5.49 4.54 -15.70
CA VAL A 21 4.99 3.74 -16.83
C VAL A 21 3.78 4.41 -17.48
N ASN A 22 2.79 4.83 -16.69
CA ASN A 22 1.58 5.50 -17.21
C ASN A 22 1.92 6.83 -17.93
N THR A 23 2.87 7.59 -17.38
CA THR A 23 3.32 8.87 -17.95
C THR A 23 3.97 8.67 -19.32
N TYR A 24 4.75 7.60 -19.49
CA TYR A 24 5.41 7.29 -20.77
C TYR A 24 4.49 6.61 -21.79
N LEU A 25 3.49 5.86 -21.34
CA LEU A 25 2.54 5.15 -22.22
C LEU A 25 1.34 6.01 -22.64
N GLY A 26 1.21 7.24 -22.11
CA GLY A 26 0.10 8.14 -22.43
C GLY A 26 -1.27 7.57 -22.04
N GLU A 27 -1.31 6.75 -20.99
CA GLU A 27 -2.54 6.09 -20.54
C GLU A 27 -3.60 7.08 -20.03
N ASN A 28 -4.87 6.71 -20.20
CA ASN A 28 -6.01 7.52 -19.76
C ASN A 28 -5.97 7.76 -18.23
N GLU A 29 -6.11 9.01 -17.79
CA GLU A 29 -6.12 9.45 -16.38
C GLU A 29 -7.06 8.62 -15.48
N ARG A 30 -8.12 8.07 -16.07
CA ARG A 30 -9.11 7.22 -15.40
C ARG A 30 -8.56 5.84 -15.02
N VAL A 31 -7.74 5.21 -15.87
CA VAL A 31 -7.08 3.93 -15.56
C VAL A 31 -6.03 4.15 -14.47
N GLN A 32 -5.22 5.21 -14.62
CA GLN A 32 -4.25 5.62 -13.61
C GLN A 32 -4.92 5.86 -12.25
N SER A 33 -6.02 6.61 -12.21
CA SER A 33 -6.77 6.85 -10.97
C SER A 33 -7.30 5.55 -10.36
N ASN A 34 -7.84 4.63 -11.16
CA ASN A 34 -8.33 3.34 -10.65
C ASN A 34 -7.21 2.49 -10.03
N VAL A 35 -6.02 2.46 -10.65
CA VAL A 35 -4.86 1.74 -10.09
C VAL A 35 -4.39 2.41 -8.79
N ILE A 36 -4.34 3.74 -8.76
CA ILE A 36 -4.01 4.51 -7.55
C ILE A 36 -4.99 4.19 -6.42
N TYR A 37 -6.30 4.23 -6.68
CA TYR A 37 -7.32 3.91 -5.69
C TYR A 37 -7.20 2.46 -5.20
N PHE A 38 -6.96 1.51 -6.09
CA PHE A 38 -6.76 0.12 -5.72
C PHE A 38 -5.54 -0.05 -4.79
N LEU A 39 -4.40 0.56 -5.14
CA LEU A 39 -3.18 0.49 -4.35
C LEU A 39 -3.35 1.13 -2.98
N LEU A 40 -3.98 2.30 -2.90
CA LEU A 40 -4.25 2.99 -1.63
C LEU A 40 -5.18 2.20 -0.71
N ASN A 41 -6.27 1.65 -1.25
CA ASN A 41 -7.19 0.82 -0.47
C ASN A 41 -6.52 -0.47 0.00
N GLY A 42 -5.73 -1.12 -0.86
CA GLY A 42 -4.95 -2.30 -0.50
C GLY A 42 -3.91 -2.02 0.59
N PHE A 43 -3.20 -0.89 0.49
CA PHE A 43 -2.25 -0.47 1.51
C PHE A 43 -2.93 -0.23 2.85
N ALA A 44 -4.03 0.53 2.87
CA ALA A 44 -4.79 0.81 4.08
C ALA A 44 -5.30 -0.48 4.73
N TYR A 45 -5.85 -1.41 3.95
CA TYR A 45 -6.30 -2.71 4.46
C TYR A 45 -5.18 -3.51 5.14
N ILE A 46 -4.02 -3.64 4.47
CA ILE A 46 -2.88 -4.40 5.00
C ILE A 46 -2.38 -3.77 6.30
N VAL A 47 -2.22 -2.45 6.31
CA VAL A 47 -1.79 -1.70 7.50
C VAL A 47 -2.76 -1.91 8.66
N SER A 48 -4.06 -1.72 8.44
CA SER A 48 -5.07 -1.90 9.47
C SER A 48 -5.12 -3.35 9.99
N ALA A 49 -5.02 -4.35 9.10
CA ALA A 49 -5.00 -5.75 9.53
C ALA A 49 -3.79 -6.06 10.43
N MET A 50 -2.62 -5.54 10.08
CA MET A 50 -1.41 -5.72 10.89
C MET A 50 -1.45 -4.99 12.22
N GLU A 51 -2.09 -3.81 12.29
CA GLU A 51 -2.30 -3.09 13.55
C GLU A 51 -3.22 -3.88 14.47
N VAL A 52 -4.35 -4.38 13.95
CA VAL A 52 -5.29 -5.22 14.70
C VAL A 52 -4.60 -6.49 15.23
N GLU A 53 -3.77 -7.13 14.42
CA GLU A 53 -3.05 -8.34 14.83
C GLU A 53 -2.00 -8.06 15.91
N LYS A 54 -1.31 -6.93 15.80
CA LYS A 54 -0.37 -6.45 16.83
C LYS A 54 -1.08 -6.11 18.14
N GLU A 55 -2.24 -5.45 18.10
CA GLU A 55 -3.05 -5.17 19.28
C GLU A 55 -3.52 -6.46 19.96
N LYS A 56 -3.95 -7.45 19.17
CA LYS A 56 -4.39 -8.75 19.69
C LYS A 56 -3.26 -9.52 20.37
N GLN A 57 -2.03 -9.46 19.85
CA GLN A 57 -0.86 -10.06 20.51
C GLN A 57 -0.55 -9.39 21.87
N LEU A 58 -0.64 -8.05 21.95
CA LEU A 58 -0.40 -7.32 23.20
C LEU A 58 -1.40 -7.64 24.32
N VAL A 59 -2.66 -7.95 23.98
CA VAL A 59 -3.70 -8.33 24.95
C VAL A 59 -3.56 -9.78 25.45
N ILE A 60 -2.87 -10.65 24.70
CA ILE A 60 -2.65 -12.06 25.08
C ILE A 60 -1.39 -12.20 25.94
N GLU A 61 -0.42 -11.31 25.78
CA GLU A 61 0.81 -11.26 26.58
C GLU A 61 0.67 -10.51 27.92
N SER A 62 -0.48 -9.87 28.18
CA SER A 62 -0.81 -9.14 29.42
C SER A 62 -1.60 -9.98 30.42
#